data_AF-A0A3B3WDJ6-F1
#
_entry.id   AF-A0A3B3WDJ6-F1
#
_cell.length_a   1.000
_cell.length_b   1.000
_cell.length_c   1.000
_cell.angle_alpha   90.00
_cell.angle_beta   90.00
_cell.angle_gamma   90.00
#
_symmetry.space_group_name_H-M   'P 1'
#
loop_
_entity.id
_entity.type
_entity.pdbx_description
1 polymer ?
#
loop_
_entity_poly.entity_id
_entity_poly.type
_entity_poly.pdbx_seq_one_letter_code
_entity_poly.pdbx_strand_id
1 'polypeptide(L)'
;LEVSVPVRFLFLLLGPPTASLEYHQIGRSVSTLMADQVFQEAAYRAESQQDLVMAVDRFLERSVLLPPPDASREELLLSAPRFQGEMLQSGEREQSDSLVPFKSAEAPLRRSGRLFGGLIQDVTRRYPQYLSDIQDALNPQCMAAIIFIYFAALSPAITFGGLLGEKTEGLIGVSELIVATAMQGIVFSILGAQPLLVIGFSGPLLVFEEAFYTFCKDNDIEYLTGRVWIGFWLVLIVFITVALEGSILVRFVSRFTQEIFSFLISLIFIYETFAKLVKIFKEHPLQNCFHGNSSGSPSLCNFSVTAGSPGGTAGEPNTALLSLVLMAGTYFIAFYLRKFKNSSFFPGRIRRIIGDFGVPIAILIMVLVDYSVEDTYTQVRVEFVLIPQPVDPNGEPLCSCWSTETQRSQRILSVQSREAWLADFSVGF
;
A
#
# COMPACT_ATOMS: atom_id res chain seq x y z
N LEU A 1 -20.76 -12.33 -27.37
CA LEU A 1 -20.21 -10.98 -27.12
C LEU A 1 -21.10 -10.31 -26.08
N GLU A 2 -20.89 -10.60 -24.80
CA GLU A 2 -21.49 -9.84 -23.70
C GLU A 2 -20.37 -9.02 -23.09
N VAL A 3 -20.28 -7.74 -23.50
CA VAL A 3 -19.48 -6.76 -22.80
C VAL A 3 -20.41 -6.14 -21.76
N SER A 4 -20.13 -6.35 -20.49
CA SER A 4 -20.82 -5.71 -19.37
C SER A 4 -20.39 -4.23 -19.26
N VAL A 5 -20.70 -3.44 -20.28
CA VAL A 5 -20.66 -1.97 -20.13
C VAL A 5 -21.93 -1.58 -19.37
N PRO A 6 -21.85 -0.86 -18.25
CA PRO A 6 -23.05 -0.32 -17.61
C PRO A 6 -23.78 0.56 -18.63
N VAL A 7 -25.08 0.30 -18.86
CA VAL A 7 -25.90 1.10 -19.75
C VAL A 7 -25.98 2.52 -19.18
N ARG A 8 -25.21 3.44 -19.76
CA ARG A 8 -25.12 4.84 -19.29
C ARG A 8 -26.13 5.76 -19.98
N PHE A 9 -26.60 5.40 -21.17
CA PHE A 9 -27.56 6.19 -21.94
C PHE A 9 -28.81 5.38 -22.23
N LEU A 10 -29.97 5.96 -21.95
CA LEU A 10 -31.28 5.40 -22.28
C LEU A 10 -32.05 6.43 -23.09
N PHE A 11 -32.39 6.09 -24.34
CA PHE A 11 -33.22 6.92 -25.20
C PHE A 11 -34.66 6.40 -25.17
N LEU A 12 -35.59 7.23 -24.70
CA LEU A 12 -37.02 6.94 -24.61
C LEU A 12 -37.79 7.93 -25.48
N LEU A 13 -38.47 7.43 -26.51
CA LEU A 13 -39.29 8.22 -27.41
C LEU A 13 -40.77 7.91 -27.15
N LEU A 14 -41.53 8.92 -26.72
CA LEU A 14 -42.97 8.83 -26.46
C LEU A 14 -43.71 9.71 -27.48
N GLY A 15 -44.72 9.17 -28.15
CA GLY A 15 -45.51 9.93 -29.12
C GLY A 15 -46.91 9.36 -29.37
N PRO A 16 -47.79 10.14 -30.01
CA PRO A 16 -49.18 9.75 -30.27
C PRO A 16 -49.27 8.62 -31.32
N PRO A 17 -50.29 7.76 -31.27
CA PRO A 17 -50.43 6.61 -32.17
C PRO A 17 -50.70 6.99 -33.64
N THR A 18 -50.94 8.27 -33.94
CA THR A 18 -51.42 8.74 -35.26
C THR A 18 -50.48 9.72 -35.98
N ALA A 19 -49.25 9.95 -35.51
CA ALA A 19 -48.34 10.88 -36.18
C ALA A 19 -47.56 10.24 -37.34
N SER A 20 -47.52 10.96 -38.47
CA SER A 20 -46.77 10.68 -39.71
C SER A 20 -45.24 10.72 -39.57
N LEU A 21 -44.70 10.58 -38.36
CA LEU A 21 -43.27 10.39 -38.12
C LEU A 21 -43.04 8.91 -37.82
N GLU A 22 -42.34 8.22 -38.73
CA GLU A 22 -41.91 6.85 -38.49
C GLU A 22 -40.94 6.82 -37.30
N TYR A 23 -41.42 6.41 -36.11
CA TYR A 23 -40.60 6.25 -34.90
C TYR A 23 -39.31 5.44 -35.15
N HIS A 24 -39.37 4.52 -36.10
CA HIS A 24 -38.24 3.73 -36.58
C HIS A 24 -37.12 4.58 -37.20
N GLN A 25 -37.47 5.63 -37.94
CA GLN A 25 -36.47 6.53 -38.54
C GLN A 25 -35.74 7.34 -37.47
N ILE A 26 -36.45 7.84 -36.45
CA ILE A 26 -35.81 8.53 -35.32
C ILE A 26 -34.86 7.58 -34.58
N GLY A 27 -35.30 6.34 -34.30
CA GLY A 27 -34.46 5.33 -33.67
C GLY A 27 -33.20 5.02 -34.48
N ARG A 28 -33.30 4.97 -35.81
CA ARG A 28 -32.15 4.84 -36.71
C ARG A 28 -31.21 6.03 -36.63
N SER A 29 -31.71 7.26 -36.70
CA SER A 29 -30.89 8.47 -36.61
C SER A 29 -30.10 8.54 -35.32
N VAL A 30 -30.73 8.25 -34.18
CA VAL A 30 -30.06 8.22 -32.87
C VAL A 30 -29.03 7.10 -32.80
N SER A 31 -29.32 5.94 -33.38
CA SER A 31 -28.37 4.82 -33.44
C SER A 31 -27.14 5.16 -34.30
N THR A 32 -27.32 5.83 -35.43
CA THR A 32 -26.23 6.29 -36.30
C THR A 32 -25.36 7.32 -35.59
N LEU A 33 -25.98 8.26 -34.87
CA LEU A 33 -25.30 9.28 -34.10
C LEU A 33 -24.50 8.67 -32.92
N MET A 34 -25.02 7.63 -32.26
CA MET A 34 -24.29 6.88 -31.22
C MET A 34 -23.21 5.93 -31.74
N ALA A 35 -23.25 5.58 -33.02
CA ALA A 35 -22.23 4.74 -33.66
C ALA A 35 -20.96 5.54 -34.02
N ASP A 36 -21.06 6.87 -34.13
CA ASP A 36 -19.91 7.73 -34.35
C ASP A 36 -19.07 7.85 -33.07
N GLN A 37 -17.78 7.52 -33.15
CA GLN A 37 -16.88 7.53 -32.00
C GLN A 37 -16.66 8.94 -31.43
N VAL A 38 -16.66 9.97 -32.29
CA VAL A 38 -16.42 11.35 -31.87
C VAL A 38 -17.62 11.89 -31.10
N PHE A 39 -18.83 11.67 -31.62
CA PHE A 39 -20.05 12.00 -30.90
C PHE A 39 -20.16 11.21 -29.59
N GLN A 40 -19.88 9.89 -29.63
CA GLN A 40 -19.98 9.03 -28.46
C GLN A 40 -19.05 9.52 -27.33
N GLU A 41 -17.79 9.85 -27.61
CA GLU A 41 -16.87 10.40 -26.61
C GLU A 41 -17.30 11.78 -26.09
N ALA A 42 -17.82 12.66 -26.96
CA ALA A 42 -18.34 13.96 -26.55
C ALA A 42 -19.55 13.82 -25.62
N ALA A 43 -20.48 12.92 -25.95
CA ALA A 43 -21.65 12.62 -25.11
C ALA A 43 -21.25 12.02 -23.75
N TYR A 44 -20.20 11.19 -23.68
CA TYR A 44 -19.68 10.65 -22.42
C TYR A 44 -19.03 11.69 -21.51
N ARG A 45 -18.55 12.80 -22.06
CA ARG A 45 -17.92 13.90 -21.30
C ARG A 45 -18.84 15.09 -21.07
N ALA A 46 -20.04 15.10 -21.66
CA ALA A 46 -21.00 16.18 -21.48
C ALA A 46 -21.48 16.24 -20.02
N GLU A 47 -21.22 17.36 -19.35
CA GLU A 47 -21.70 17.63 -17.98
C GLU A 47 -22.99 18.45 -18.01
N SER A 48 -23.26 19.17 -19.11
CA SER A 48 -24.45 20.00 -19.31
C SER A 48 -25.26 19.61 -20.55
N GLN A 49 -26.54 20.00 -20.57
CA GLN A 49 -27.41 19.85 -21.74
C GLN A 49 -26.87 20.61 -22.97
N GLN A 50 -26.21 21.75 -22.75
CA GLN A 50 -25.66 22.58 -23.82
C GLN A 50 -24.50 21.88 -24.54
N ASP A 51 -23.67 21.13 -23.80
CA ASP A 51 -22.57 20.36 -24.38
C ASP A 51 -23.09 19.23 -25.29
N LEU A 52 -24.21 18.60 -24.90
CA LEU A 52 -24.84 17.56 -25.70
C LEU A 52 -25.47 18.13 -26.98
N VAL A 53 -26.14 19.29 -26.90
CA VAL A 53 -26.68 19.98 -28.08
C VAL A 53 -25.55 20.39 -29.03
N MET A 54 -24.46 20.95 -28.49
CA MET A 54 -23.28 21.31 -29.28
C MET A 54 -22.63 20.09 -29.94
N ALA A 55 -22.62 18.93 -29.26
CA ALA A 55 -22.13 17.69 -29.87
C ALA A 55 -23.03 17.22 -31.03
N VAL A 56 -24.35 17.41 -30.92
CA VAL A 56 -25.30 17.07 -32.00
C VAL A 56 -25.11 18.01 -33.19
N ASP A 57 -24.98 19.31 -32.95
CA ASP A 57 -24.75 20.29 -34.01
C ASP A 57 -23.44 20.01 -34.77
N ARG A 58 -22.34 19.74 -34.04
CA ARG A 58 -21.06 19.33 -34.66
C ARG A 58 -21.16 18.05 -35.48
N PHE A 59 -21.97 17.09 -35.04
CA PHE A 59 -22.21 15.88 -35.82
C PHE A 59 -22.98 16.20 -37.10
N LEU A 60 -24.01 17.06 -37.02
CA LEU A 60 -24.82 17.47 -38.17
C LEU A 60 -24.01 18.26 -39.20
N GLU A 61 -23.14 19.17 -38.76
CA GLU A 61 -22.22 19.93 -39.61
C GLU A 61 -21.25 19.03 -40.38
N ARG A 62 -20.84 17.91 -39.77
CA ARG A 62 -19.96 16.92 -40.40
C ARG A 62 -20.73 15.92 -41.29
N SER A 63 -22.03 15.75 -41.05
CA SER A 63 -22.86 14.86 -41.84
C SER A 63 -23.21 15.50 -43.17
N VAL A 64 -22.69 14.96 -44.27
CA VAL A 64 -23.01 15.42 -45.62
C VAL A 64 -24.47 15.07 -45.92
N LEU A 65 -25.36 16.05 -45.88
CA LEU A 65 -26.74 15.92 -46.35
C LEU A 65 -26.72 15.81 -47.88
N LEU A 66 -26.99 14.61 -48.39
CA LEU A 66 -27.27 14.45 -49.82
C LEU A 66 -28.55 15.21 -50.17
N PRO A 67 -28.55 16.06 -51.21
CA PRO A 67 -29.76 16.73 -51.66
C PRO A 67 -30.77 15.69 -52.20
N PRO A 68 -32.08 16.01 -52.18
CA PRO A 68 -33.14 15.10 -52.58
C PRO A 68 -32.96 14.58 -54.02
N PRO A 69 -33.53 13.39 -54.33
CA PRO A 69 -33.24 12.61 -55.53
C PRO A 69 -33.62 13.24 -56.88
N ASP A 70 -34.20 14.44 -56.87
CA ASP A 70 -34.65 15.16 -58.07
C ASP A 70 -33.57 16.06 -58.69
N ALA A 71 -32.39 16.18 -58.06
CA ALA A 71 -31.25 16.91 -58.62
C ALA A 71 -30.47 16.03 -59.61
N SER A 72 -30.17 16.59 -60.80
CA SER A 72 -29.52 15.88 -61.89
C SER A 72 -28.17 15.28 -61.47
N ARG A 73 -27.96 14.00 -61.81
CA ARG A 73 -26.83 13.16 -61.38
C ARG A 73 -25.45 13.74 -61.75
N GLU A 74 -25.39 14.63 -62.72
CA GLU A 74 -24.17 15.29 -63.20
C GLU A 74 -23.75 16.48 -62.33
N GLU A 75 -24.68 17.25 -61.76
CA GLU A 75 -24.37 18.35 -60.84
C GLU A 75 -23.89 17.84 -59.47
N LEU A 76 -24.41 16.67 -59.04
CA LEU A 76 -24.01 15.98 -57.82
C LEU A 76 -22.56 15.45 -57.85
N LEU A 77 -22.09 14.94 -59.00
CA LEU A 77 -20.73 14.41 -59.15
C LEU A 77 -19.67 15.52 -59.24
N LEU A 78 -20.04 16.70 -59.73
CA LEU A 78 -19.13 17.86 -59.85
C LEU A 78 -19.06 18.70 -58.57
N SER A 79 -20.12 18.75 -57.77
CA SER A 79 -20.19 19.56 -56.53
C SER A 79 -19.69 18.82 -55.28
N ALA A 80 -19.90 17.51 -55.18
CA ALA A 80 -19.48 16.69 -54.04
C ALA A 80 -17.97 16.77 -53.71
N PRO A 81 -17.03 16.63 -54.66
CA PRO A 81 -15.60 16.66 -54.33
C PRO A 81 -15.10 18.06 -53.93
N ARG A 82 -15.73 19.14 -54.41
CA ARG A 82 -15.38 20.52 -54.01
C ARG A 82 -15.85 20.85 -52.60
N PHE A 83 -17.11 20.52 -52.28
CA PHE A 83 -17.65 20.72 -50.94
C PHE A 83 -16.92 19.88 -49.89
N GLN A 84 -16.55 18.64 -50.25
CA GLN A 84 -15.78 17.76 -49.36
C GLN A 84 -14.35 18.28 -49.13
N GLY A 85 -13.73 18.92 -50.13
CA GLY A 85 -12.41 19.55 -50.00
C GLY A 85 -12.41 20.83 -49.13
N GLU A 86 -13.45 21.66 -49.24
CA GLU A 86 -13.59 22.88 -48.42
C GLU A 86 -13.93 22.57 -46.96
N MET A 87 -14.76 21.55 -46.68
CA MET A 87 -15.04 21.11 -45.31
C MET A 87 -13.85 20.41 -44.64
N LEU A 88 -13.04 19.65 -45.40
CA LEU A 88 -11.78 19.09 -44.88
C LEU A 88 -10.80 20.21 -44.49
N GLN A 89 -10.69 21.27 -45.31
CA GLN A 89 -9.80 22.41 -45.02
C GLN A 89 -10.30 23.34 -43.90
N SER A 90 -11.62 23.56 -43.78
CA SER A 90 -12.18 24.31 -42.65
C SER A 90 -12.11 23.52 -41.34
N GLY A 91 -12.33 22.21 -41.39
CA GLY A 91 -12.17 21.32 -40.25
C GLY A 91 -10.73 21.27 -39.73
N GLU A 92 -9.72 21.29 -40.61
CA GLU A 92 -8.30 21.33 -40.23
C GLU A 92 -7.85 22.69 -39.67
N ARG A 93 -8.45 23.82 -40.09
CA ARG A 93 -8.08 25.16 -39.63
C ARG A 93 -8.62 25.53 -38.24
N GLU A 94 -9.82 25.07 -37.88
CA GLU A 94 -10.28 25.20 -36.48
C GLU A 94 -9.58 24.20 -35.55
N GLN A 95 -8.99 23.15 -36.14
CA GLN A 95 -8.20 22.15 -35.44
C GLN A 95 -6.85 22.71 -34.93
N SER A 96 -6.27 23.71 -35.59
CA SER A 96 -4.92 24.18 -35.25
C SER A 96 -4.85 25.17 -34.08
N ASP A 97 -5.90 25.95 -33.80
CA ASP A 97 -5.85 27.02 -32.78
C ASP A 97 -6.49 26.66 -31.43
N SER A 98 -7.12 25.49 -31.31
CA SER A 98 -7.73 25.02 -30.04
C SER A 98 -7.40 23.58 -29.65
N LEU A 99 -6.65 22.83 -30.47
CA LEU A 99 -6.11 21.55 -30.04
C LEU A 99 -4.69 21.68 -29.50
N VAL A 100 -4.63 21.75 -28.18
CA VAL A 100 -3.65 20.92 -27.46
C VAL A 100 -3.70 19.55 -28.13
N PRO A 101 -2.59 19.03 -28.70
CA PRO A 101 -2.60 17.73 -29.35
C PRO A 101 -3.21 16.75 -28.36
N PHE A 102 -4.37 16.19 -28.71
CA PHE A 102 -4.97 15.13 -27.93
C PHE A 102 -3.98 13.98 -28.05
N LYS A 103 -3.05 13.90 -27.09
CA LYS A 103 -2.14 12.75 -26.93
C LYS A 103 -3.09 11.57 -26.85
N SER A 104 -3.16 10.80 -27.94
CA SER A 104 -3.74 9.47 -27.92
C SER A 104 -3.22 8.82 -26.66
N ALA A 105 -4.12 8.33 -25.80
CA ALA A 105 -3.74 7.71 -24.55
C ALA A 105 -2.70 6.63 -24.87
N GLU A 106 -1.42 6.97 -24.69
CA GLU A 106 -0.30 6.14 -25.12
C GLU A 106 -0.49 4.81 -24.42
N ALA A 107 -0.81 3.76 -25.19
CA ALA A 107 -1.12 2.45 -24.66
C ALA A 107 -0.03 2.05 -23.64
N PRO A 108 -0.37 1.88 -22.35
CA PRO A 108 0.63 1.81 -21.29
C PRO A 108 1.60 0.66 -21.54
N LEU A 109 2.91 0.93 -21.39
CA LEU A 109 4.04 -0.02 -21.45
C LEU A 109 4.46 -0.52 -22.86
N ARG A 110 4.21 0.22 -23.96
CA ARG A 110 4.68 -0.21 -25.31
C ARG A 110 6.21 -0.09 -25.39
N ARG A 111 6.85 -1.01 -26.13
CA ARG A 111 8.31 -0.96 -26.38
C ARG A 111 8.69 0.39 -26.97
N SER A 112 9.58 1.12 -26.32
CA SER A 112 10.10 2.37 -26.87
C SER A 112 11.22 2.12 -27.88
N GLY A 113 11.84 0.94 -27.87
CA GLY A 113 12.90 0.55 -28.81
C GLY A 113 14.22 1.31 -28.63
N ARG A 114 14.36 2.05 -27.52
CA ARG A 114 15.56 2.79 -27.13
C ARG A 114 16.07 2.21 -25.80
N LEU A 115 17.40 2.14 -25.63
CA LEU A 115 17.97 1.80 -24.32
C LEU A 115 17.48 2.80 -23.27
N PHE A 116 16.97 2.30 -22.15
CA PHE A 116 16.34 3.09 -21.08
C PHE A 116 15.09 3.90 -21.48
N GLY A 117 14.47 3.63 -22.64
CA GLY A 117 13.32 4.38 -23.13
C GLY A 117 12.15 4.39 -22.14
N GLY A 118 11.82 3.22 -21.57
CA GLY A 118 10.78 3.10 -20.55
C GLY A 118 11.05 3.93 -19.29
N LEU A 119 12.28 3.86 -18.75
CA LEU A 119 12.66 4.61 -17.55
C LEU A 119 12.57 6.13 -17.77
N ILE A 120 13.06 6.63 -18.91
CA ILE A 120 13.02 8.06 -19.23
C ILE A 120 11.57 8.54 -19.33
N GLN A 121 10.68 7.74 -19.93
CA GLN A 121 9.26 8.06 -20.04
C GLN A 121 8.59 8.14 -18.66
N ASP A 122 8.92 7.22 -17.76
CA ASP A 122 8.39 7.22 -16.39
C ASP A 122 8.87 8.44 -15.59
N VAL A 123 10.17 8.78 -15.67
CA VAL A 123 10.73 9.97 -15.02
C VAL A 123 10.09 11.25 -15.56
N THR A 124 9.95 11.37 -16.88
CA THR A 124 9.36 12.55 -17.54
C THR A 124 7.90 12.75 -17.14
N ARG A 125 7.16 11.66 -16.90
CA ARG A 125 5.76 11.71 -16.44
C ARG A 125 5.64 12.02 -14.95
N ARG A 126 6.51 11.47 -14.11
CA ARG A 126 6.41 11.59 -12.65
C ARG A 126 6.97 12.90 -12.10
N TYR A 127 8.15 13.31 -12.54
CA TYR A 127 8.89 14.42 -11.92
C TYR A 127 8.12 15.75 -11.86
N PRO A 128 7.29 16.13 -12.85
CA PRO A 128 6.49 17.36 -12.78
C PRO A 128 5.46 17.37 -11.63
N GLN A 129 4.98 16.20 -11.20
CA GLN A 129 3.95 16.07 -10.15
C GLN A 129 4.55 16.04 -8.74
N TYR A 130 5.88 15.93 -8.61
CA TYR A 130 6.53 15.75 -7.31
C TYR A 130 6.32 16.94 -6.36
N LEU A 131 6.30 18.17 -6.89
CA LEU A 131 6.07 19.38 -6.09
C LEU A 131 4.62 19.45 -5.58
N SER A 132 3.64 19.03 -6.37
CA SER A 132 2.25 18.97 -5.91
C SER A 132 2.04 17.91 -4.83
N ASP A 133 2.75 16.78 -4.91
CA ASP A 133 2.65 15.70 -3.90
C ASP A 133 3.02 16.19 -2.48
N ILE A 134 4.03 17.06 -2.36
CA ILE A 134 4.45 17.64 -1.07
C ILE A 134 3.38 18.57 -0.51
N GLN A 135 2.72 19.35 -1.36
CA GLN A 135 1.64 20.25 -0.95
C GLN A 135 0.38 19.47 -0.53
N ASP A 136 0.05 18.40 -1.25
CA ASP A 136 -1.10 17.55 -0.96
C ASP A 136 -0.95 16.73 0.34
N ALA A 137 0.30 16.45 0.74
CA ALA A 137 0.61 15.70 1.97
C ALA A 137 0.26 16.45 3.27
N LEU A 138 -0.02 17.76 3.23
CA LEU A 138 -0.35 18.59 4.41
C LEU A 138 -1.79 18.38 4.94
N ASN A 139 -2.52 17.40 4.43
CA ASN A 139 -3.86 17.06 4.91
C ASN A 139 -3.80 16.30 6.25
N PRO A 140 -4.64 16.63 7.27
CA PRO A 140 -4.69 15.88 8.54
C PRO A 140 -4.95 14.38 8.38
N GLN A 141 -5.61 13.94 7.30
CA GLN A 141 -5.79 12.52 7.01
C GLN A 141 -4.46 11.80 6.76
N CYS A 142 -3.46 12.49 6.20
CA CYS A 142 -2.12 11.94 5.96
C CYS A 142 -1.39 11.68 7.28
N MET A 143 -1.60 12.49 8.31
CA MET A 143 -1.02 12.26 9.64
C MET A 143 -1.47 10.93 10.25
N ALA A 144 -2.77 10.61 10.16
CA ALA A 144 -3.29 9.32 10.63
C ALA A 144 -2.67 8.14 9.85
N ALA A 145 -2.50 8.30 8.54
CA ALA A 145 -1.87 7.30 7.69
C ALA A 145 -0.38 7.08 8.03
N ILE A 146 0.37 8.15 8.33
CA ILE A 146 1.79 8.06 8.74
C ILE A 146 1.93 7.20 9.99
N ILE A 147 1.14 7.51 11.03
CA ILE A 147 1.18 6.76 12.31
C ILE A 147 0.82 5.29 12.08
N PHE A 148 -0.25 5.03 11.32
CA PHE A 148 -0.68 3.66 11.04
C PHE A 148 0.35 2.85 10.26
N ILE A 149 0.88 3.41 9.16
CA ILE A 149 1.88 2.73 8.32
C ILE A 149 3.21 2.56 9.05
N TYR A 150 3.58 3.50 9.94
CA TYR A 150 4.77 3.36 10.79
C TYR A 150 4.72 2.09 11.63
N PHE A 151 3.64 1.87 12.40
CA PHE A 151 3.50 0.64 13.19
C PHE A 151 3.36 -0.61 12.32
N ALA A 152 2.69 -0.50 11.17
CA ALA A 152 2.52 -1.61 10.24
C ALA A 152 3.85 -2.04 9.58
N ALA A 153 4.79 -1.12 9.36
CA ALA A 153 6.11 -1.40 8.80
C ALA A 153 7.12 -1.82 9.89
N LEU A 154 7.05 -1.20 11.07
CA LEU A 154 7.98 -1.46 12.17
C LEU A 154 7.81 -2.87 12.75
N SER A 155 6.59 -3.35 12.94
CA SER A 155 6.34 -4.66 13.56
C SER A 155 6.94 -5.83 12.76
N PRO A 156 6.70 -5.97 11.44
CA PRO A 156 7.39 -6.97 10.62
C PRO A 156 8.91 -6.80 10.63
N ALA A 157 9.42 -5.56 10.57
CA ALA A 157 10.87 -5.32 10.59
C ALA A 157 11.53 -5.81 11.88
N ILE A 158 10.91 -5.58 13.04
CA ILE A 158 11.43 -6.10 14.32
C ILE A 158 11.36 -7.63 14.34
N THR A 159 10.21 -8.22 13.98
CA THR A 159 10.06 -9.68 14.05
C THR A 159 10.97 -10.43 13.09
N PHE A 160 11.12 -9.96 11.84
CA PHE A 160 12.03 -10.56 10.89
C PHE A 160 13.49 -10.26 11.22
N GLY A 161 13.80 -9.10 11.79
CA GLY A 161 15.15 -8.78 12.25
C GLY A 161 15.60 -9.68 13.40
N GLY A 162 14.70 -10.02 14.32
CA GLY A 162 14.98 -10.95 15.42
C GLY A 162 15.23 -12.37 14.91
N LEU A 163 14.35 -12.86 14.03
CA LEU A 163 14.53 -14.17 13.39
C LEU A 163 15.82 -14.22 12.55
N LEU A 164 16.14 -13.14 11.82
CA LEU A 164 17.37 -13.07 11.04
C LEU A 164 18.61 -13.09 11.93
N GLY A 165 18.57 -12.41 13.09
CA GLY A 165 19.64 -12.44 14.09
C GLY A 165 19.87 -13.82 14.67
N GLU A 166 18.80 -14.54 15.03
CA GLU A 166 18.89 -15.92 15.52
C GLU A 166 19.48 -16.87 14.47
N LYS A 167 19.09 -16.70 13.20
CA LYS A 167 19.52 -17.58 12.11
C LYS A 167 20.91 -17.31 11.56
N THR A 168 21.40 -16.07 11.69
CA THR A 168 22.73 -15.64 11.22
C THR A 168 23.76 -15.53 12.33
N GLU A 169 23.50 -16.18 13.48
CA GLU A 169 24.38 -16.17 14.66
C GLU A 169 24.78 -14.75 15.11
N GLY A 170 23.87 -13.78 14.95
CA GLY A 170 24.07 -12.39 15.35
C GLY A 170 24.85 -11.50 14.37
N LEU A 171 25.20 -11.99 13.17
CA LEU A 171 25.88 -11.17 12.16
C LEU A 171 24.98 -10.07 11.58
N ILE A 172 23.67 -10.33 11.46
CA ILE A 172 22.67 -9.34 11.04
C ILE A 172 21.46 -9.46 11.95
N GLY A 173 21.22 -8.43 12.74
CA GLY A 173 20.11 -8.38 13.69
C GLY A 173 19.04 -7.35 13.33
N VAL A 174 18.33 -6.94 14.37
CA VAL A 174 17.21 -6.00 14.30
C VAL A 174 17.70 -4.59 13.94
N SER A 175 18.83 -4.16 14.49
CA SER A 175 19.39 -2.82 14.26
C SER A 175 19.70 -2.57 12.79
N GLU A 176 20.40 -3.51 12.15
CA GLU A 176 20.81 -3.39 10.75
C GLU A 176 19.60 -3.38 9.84
N LEU A 177 18.59 -4.20 10.15
CA LEU A 177 17.37 -4.27 9.34
C LEU A 177 16.52 -2.99 9.44
N ILE A 178 16.39 -2.41 10.64
CA ILE A 178 15.66 -1.15 10.83
C ILE A 178 16.36 -0.01 10.10
N VAL A 179 17.69 0.11 10.25
CA VAL A 179 18.48 1.15 9.57
C VAL A 179 18.39 0.98 8.05
N ALA A 180 18.52 -0.25 7.54
CA ALA A 180 18.40 -0.54 6.12
C ALA A 180 17.00 -0.18 5.58
N THR A 181 15.94 -0.57 6.28
CA THR A 181 14.55 -0.30 5.86
C THR A 181 14.26 1.21 5.90
N ALA A 182 14.76 1.94 6.91
CA ALA A 182 14.59 3.38 7.01
C ALA A 182 15.32 4.12 5.88
N MET A 183 16.59 3.78 5.62
CA MET A 183 17.37 4.38 4.55
C MET A 183 16.77 4.08 3.17
N GLN A 184 16.40 2.83 2.91
CA GLN A 184 15.75 2.43 1.66
C GLN A 184 14.40 3.11 1.47
N GLY A 185 13.61 3.23 2.54
CA GLY A 185 12.33 3.95 2.54
C GLY A 185 12.49 5.41 2.16
N ILE A 186 13.41 6.15 2.80
CA ILE A 186 13.67 7.57 2.51
C ILE A 186 14.13 7.76 1.07
N VAL A 187 15.13 6.97 0.64
CA VAL A 187 15.66 7.06 -0.74
C VAL A 187 14.58 6.76 -1.77
N PHE A 188 13.75 5.73 -1.53
CA PHE A 188 12.68 5.36 -2.44
C PHE A 188 11.51 6.34 -2.43
N SER A 189 11.14 6.93 -1.29
CA SER A 189 10.11 7.96 -1.23
C SER A 189 10.52 9.25 -1.96
N ILE A 190 11.83 9.55 -2.03
CA ILE A 190 12.34 10.72 -2.76
C ILE A 190 12.46 10.45 -4.27
N LEU A 191 13.02 9.31 -4.65
CA LEU A 191 13.36 9.01 -6.06
C LEU A 191 12.35 8.11 -6.78
N GLY A 192 11.39 7.53 -6.06
CA GLY A 192 10.47 6.53 -6.57
C GLY A 192 9.41 7.08 -7.52
N ALA A 193 9.06 6.30 -8.55
CA ALA A 193 7.97 6.63 -9.47
C ALA A 193 6.58 6.56 -8.81
N GLN A 194 6.45 5.80 -7.71
CA GLN A 194 5.23 5.63 -6.93
C GLN A 194 5.55 5.61 -5.43
N PRO A 195 5.47 6.76 -4.73
CA PRO A 195 5.84 6.89 -3.30
C PRO A 195 4.84 6.23 -2.34
N LEU A 196 3.69 5.74 -2.84
CA LEU A 196 2.72 4.97 -2.07
C LEU A 196 3.20 3.54 -1.74
N LEU A 197 4.26 3.06 -2.39
CA LEU A 197 4.82 1.73 -2.13
C LEU A 197 5.71 1.77 -0.89
N VAL A 198 5.42 0.90 0.08
CA VAL A 198 6.22 0.72 1.29
C VAL A 198 7.18 -0.44 1.07
N ILE A 199 8.48 -0.18 1.15
CA ILE A 199 9.52 -1.20 1.06
C ILE A 199 9.72 -1.81 2.45
N GLY A 200 9.79 -3.14 2.50
CA GLY A 200 10.03 -3.87 3.74
C GLY A 200 10.62 -5.25 3.49
N PHE A 201 11.20 -5.81 4.55
CA PHE A 201 11.71 -7.18 4.54
C PHE A 201 10.54 -8.18 4.49
N SER A 202 10.77 -9.34 3.86
CA SER A 202 9.72 -10.32 3.63
C SER A 202 10.19 -11.74 3.96
N GLY A 203 9.24 -12.64 4.23
CA GLY A 203 9.53 -14.05 4.55
C GLY A 203 10.41 -14.77 3.52
N PRO A 204 10.21 -14.61 2.20
CA PRO A 204 11.10 -15.22 1.20
C PRO A 204 12.55 -14.74 1.31
N LEU A 205 12.77 -13.47 1.66
CA LEU A 205 14.13 -12.96 1.90
C LEU A 205 14.75 -13.59 3.15
N LEU A 206 13.97 -13.79 4.22
CA LEU A 206 14.45 -14.50 5.42
C LEU A 206 14.95 -15.92 5.08
N VAL A 207 14.14 -16.68 4.33
CA VAL A 207 14.47 -18.06 3.94
C VAL A 207 15.69 -18.10 3.03
N PHE A 208 15.80 -17.15 2.10
CA PHE A 208 16.97 -17.01 1.25
C PHE A 208 18.25 -16.73 2.07
N GLU A 209 18.19 -15.79 3.02
CA GLU A 209 19.33 -15.44 3.88
C GLU A 209 19.74 -16.60 4.78
N GLU A 210 18.78 -17.35 5.35
CA GLU A 210 19.05 -18.56 6.15
C GLU A 210 19.74 -19.65 5.31
N ALA A 211 19.25 -19.89 4.10
CA ALA A 211 19.85 -20.86 3.18
C ALA A 211 21.25 -20.42 2.73
N PHE A 212 21.43 -19.13 2.43
CA PHE A 212 22.71 -18.58 2.03
C PHE A 212 23.73 -18.60 3.17
N TYR A 213 23.32 -18.28 4.40
CA TYR A 213 24.16 -18.39 5.59
C TYR A 213 24.66 -19.82 5.79
N THR A 214 23.76 -20.80 5.71
CA THR A 214 24.09 -22.23 5.84
C THR A 214 25.06 -22.67 4.73
N PHE A 215 24.80 -22.26 3.48
CA PHE A 215 25.69 -22.54 2.36
C PHE A 215 27.09 -21.95 2.54
N CYS A 216 27.20 -20.70 3.01
CA CYS A 216 28.48 -20.06 3.30
C CYS A 216 29.24 -20.81 4.40
N LYS A 217 28.54 -21.24 5.45
CA LYS A 217 29.11 -22.01 6.56
C LYS A 217 29.63 -23.38 6.12
N ASP A 218 28.90 -24.08 5.25
CA ASP A 218 29.30 -25.40 4.75
C ASP A 218 30.51 -25.35 3.80
N ASN A 219 30.74 -24.21 3.14
CA ASN A 219 31.83 -24.01 2.18
C ASN A 219 32.98 -23.14 2.72
N ASP A 220 32.97 -22.80 4.01
CA ASP A 220 33.94 -21.90 4.66
C ASP A 220 34.10 -20.53 3.94
N ILE A 221 33.02 -20.01 3.36
CA ILE A 221 32.97 -18.69 2.72
C ILE A 221 32.44 -17.68 3.74
N GLU A 222 33.12 -16.54 3.88
CA GLU A 222 32.64 -15.45 4.72
C GLU A 222 31.29 -14.91 4.21
N TYR A 223 30.25 -15.08 5.04
CA TYR A 223 28.87 -14.71 4.71
C TYR A 223 28.72 -13.26 4.26
N LEU A 224 29.33 -12.31 4.99
CA LEU A 224 29.19 -10.89 4.70
C LEU A 224 29.82 -10.50 3.35
N THR A 225 31.01 -11.04 3.07
CA THR A 225 31.68 -10.86 1.78
C THR A 225 30.88 -11.48 0.63
N GLY A 226 30.34 -12.69 0.83
CA GLY A 226 29.47 -13.34 -0.14
C GLY A 226 28.19 -12.53 -0.44
N ARG A 227 27.60 -11.92 0.59
CA ARG A 227 26.41 -11.05 0.45
C ARG A 227 26.70 -9.81 -0.37
N VAL A 228 27.88 -9.19 -0.23
CA VAL A 228 28.30 -8.05 -1.07
C VAL A 228 28.41 -8.45 -2.54
N TRP A 229 28.96 -9.64 -2.84
CA TRP A 229 29.02 -10.15 -4.21
C TRP A 229 27.63 -10.41 -4.81
N ILE A 230 26.69 -10.96 -4.04
CA ILE A 230 25.29 -11.07 -4.47
C ILE A 230 24.73 -9.68 -4.78
N GLY A 231 25.02 -8.68 -3.94
CA GLY A 231 24.63 -7.29 -4.17
C GLY A 231 25.14 -6.73 -5.51
N PHE A 232 26.40 -6.95 -5.85
CA PHE A 232 26.95 -6.53 -7.15
C PHE A 232 26.22 -7.19 -8.34
N TRP A 233 25.94 -8.50 -8.24
CA TRP A 233 25.18 -9.21 -9.27
C TRP A 233 23.73 -8.72 -9.38
N LEU A 234 23.07 -8.43 -8.25
CA LEU A 234 21.72 -7.86 -8.25
C LEU A 234 21.69 -6.51 -8.97
N VAL A 235 22.64 -5.61 -8.69
CA VAL A 235 22.74 -4.32 -9.39
C VAL A 235 22.95 -4.52 -10.89
N LEU A 236 23.83 -5.44 -11.29
CA LEU A 236 24.08 -5.74 -12.71
C LEU A 236 22.83 -6.29 -13.41
N ILE A 237 22.14 -7.27 -12.81
CA ILE A 237 20.93 -7.88 -13.37
C ILE A 237 19.81 -6.85 -13.48
N VAL A 238 19.61 -6.02 -12.45
CA VAL A 238 18.59 -4.97 -12.46
C VAL A 238 18.91 -3.93 -13.53
N PHE A 239 20.17 -3.49 -13.65
CA PHE A 239 20.60 -2.53 -14.66
C PHE A 239 20.33 -3.04 -16.09
N ILE A 240 20.71 -4.29 -16.39
CA ILE A 240 20.44 -4.92 -17.69
C ILE A 240 18.93 -5.05 -17.93
N THR A 241 18.17 -5.49 -16.92
CA THR A 241 16.72 -5.66 -17.02
C THR A 241 16.00 -4.34 -17.31
N VAL A 242 16.42 -3.25 -16.65
CA VAL A 242 15.87 -1.89 -16.89
C VAL A 242 16.28 -1.38 -18.27
N ALA A 243 17.53 -1.62 -18.70
CA ALA A 243 18.01 -1.22 -20.02
C ALA A 243 17.24 -1.91 -21.16
N LEU A 244 16.85 -3.18 -20.97
CA LEU A 244 16.11 -4.00 -21.93
C LEU A 244 14.57 -3.86 -21.85
N GLU A 245 14.07 -2.86 -21.11
CA GLU A 245 12.63 -2.64 -20.91
C GLU A 245 11.90 -3.85 -20.30
N GLY A 246 12.47 -4.48 -19.27
CA GLY A 246 11.88 -5.64 -18.59
C GLY A 246 10.48 -5.41 -18.01
N SER A 247 10.07 -4.15 -17.79
CA SER A 247 8.71 -3.79 -17.33
C SER A 247 7.59 -4.27 -18.26
N ILE A 248 7.90 -4.58 -19.52
CA ILE A 248 6.93 -5.18 -20.46
C ILE A 248 6.42 -6.53 -19.96
N LEU A 249 7.23 -7.27 -19.21
CA LEU A 249 6.84 -8.58 -18.68
C LEU A 249 5.65 -8.47 -17.70
N VAL A 250 5.50 -7.32 -17.04
CA VAL A 250 4.37 -7.02 -16.16
C VAL A 250 3.04 -7.04 -16.92
N ARG A 251 3.02 -6.81 -18.24
CA ARG A 251 1.80 -6.93 -19.06
C ARG A 251 1.22 -8.34 -19.11
N PHE A 252 2.04 -9.36 -18.87
CA PHE A 252 1.57 -10.75 -18.80
C PHE A 252 0.91 -11.07 -17.46
N VAL A 253 1.10 -10.22 -16.44
CA VAL A 253 0.45 -10.35 -15.14
C VAL A 253 -0.99 -9.87 -15.28
N SER A 254 -1.90 -10.83 -15.39
CA SER A 254 -3.34 -10.56 -15.49
C SER A 254 -3.94 -10.22 -14.12
N ARG A 255 -5.12 -9.61 -14.14
CA ARG A 255 -5.91 -9.34 -12.93
C ARG A 255 -6.14 -10.62 -12.10
N PHE A 256 -6.33 -11.76 -12.75
CA PHE A 256 -6.48 -13.06 -12.09
C PHE A 256 -5.25 -13.41 -11.23
N THR A 257 -4.04 -13.23 -11.78
CA THR A 257 -2.81 -13.49 -11.02
C THR A 257 -2.61 -12.52 -9.86
N GLN A 258 -3.00 -11.25 -10.02
CA GLN A 258 -2.92 -10.25 -8.95
C GLN A 258 -3.87 -10.56 -7.80
N GLU A 259 -5.12 -10.93 -8.12
CA GLU A 259 -6.12 -11.29 -7.11
C GLU A 259 -5.69 -12.53 -6.32
N ILE A 260 -5.23 -13.59 -7.00
CA ILE A 260 -4.71 -14.80 -6.33
C ILE A 260 -3.51 -14.47 -5.43
N PHE A 261 -2.55 -13.69 -5.93
CA PHE A 261 -1.37 -13.33 -5.16
C PHE A 261 -1.76 -12.49 -3.92
N SER A 262 -2.64 -11.51 -4.07
CA SER A 262 -3.12 -10.68 -2.96
C SER A 262 -3.87 -11.50 -1.90
N PHE A 263 -4.66 -12.48 -2.32
CA PHE A 263 -5.37 -13.39 -1.42
C PHE A 263 -4.38 -14.31 -0.67
N LEU A 264 -3.39 -14.87 -1.37
CA LEU A 264 -2.36 -15.72 -0.77
C LEU A 264 -1.57 -14.97 0.31
N ILE A 265 -1.09 -13.76 0.00
CA ILE A 265 -0.35 -12.94 0.97
C ILE A 265 -1.23 -12.59 2.18
N SER A 266 -2.49 -12.23 1.95
CA SER A 266 -3.44 -11.96 3.03
C SER A 266 -3.66 -13.18 3.93
N LEU A 267 -3.79 -14.37 3.35
CA LEU A 267 -3.95 -15.62 4.08
C LEU A 267 -2.70 -15.96 4.90
N ILE A 268 -1.51 -15.78 4.33
CA ILE A 268 -0.23 -16.00 5.03
C ILE A 268 -0.10 -15.05 6.22
N PHE A 269 -0.39 -13.76 6.07
CA PHE A 269 -0.32 -12.81 7.19
C PHE A 269 -1.30 -13.14 8.32
N ILE A 270 -2.53 -13.56 7.99
CA ILE A 270 -3.50 -14.01 8.99
C ILE A 270 -2.98 -15.26 9.71
N TYR A 271 -2.51 -16.26 8.96
CA TYR A 271 -1.96 -17.49 9.52
C TYR A 271 -0.77 -17.21 10.45
N GLU A 272 0.18 -16.36 10.04
CA GLU A 272 1.36 -16.02 10.83
C GLU A 272 0.99 -15.33 12.15
N THR A 273 -0.03 -14.46 12.13
CA THR A 273 -0.52 -13.78 13.34
C THR A 273 -1.06 -14.78 14.36
N PHE A 274 -1.87 -15.75 13.92
CA PHE A 274 -2.37 -16.81 14.79
C PHE A 274 -1.28 -17.79 15.22
N ALA A 275 -0.31 -18.10 14.34
CA ALA A 275 0.82 -18.95 14.68
C ALA A 275 1.68 -18.33 15.79
N LYS A 276 1.91 -17.01 15.75
CA LYS A 276 2.58 -16.24 16.82
C LYS A 276 1.80 -16.30 18.13
N LEU A 277 0.47 -16.14 18.08
CA LEU A 277 -0.37 -16.31 19.28
C LEU A 277 -0.25 -17.72 19.87
N VAL A 278 -0.31 -18.76 19.04
CA VAL A 278 -0.15 -20.15 19.49
C VAL A 278 1.24 -20.41 20.08
N LYS A 279 2.29 -19.78 19.55
CA LYS A 279 3.65 -19.85 20.14
C LYS A 279 3.66 -19.29 21.57
N ILE A 280 3.02 -18.15 21.81
CA ILE A 280 2.88 -17.55 23.16
C ILE A 280 2.13 -18.51 24.10
N PHE A 281 1.07 -19.17 23.63
CA PHE A 281 0.34 -20.16 24.43
C PHE A 281 1.16 -21.42 24.77
N LYS A 282 2.15 -21.78 23.93
CA LYS A 282 3.07 -22.89 24.20
C LYS A 282 4.16 -22.49 25.20
N GLU A 283 4.67 -21.27 25.11
CA GLU A 283 5.69 -20.72 26.02
C GLU A 283 5.10 -20.48 27.42
N HIS A 284 3.84 -20.06 27.49
CA HIS A 284 3.10 -19.80 28.74
C HIS A 284 1.84 -20.69 28.80
N PRO A 285 1.97 -21.99 29.12
CA PRO A 285 0.82 -22.88 29.22
C PRO A 285 -0.11 -22.45 30.35
N LEU A 286 -1.42 -22.58 30.14
CA LEU A 286 -2.42 -22.33 31.17
C LEU A 286 -2.31 -23.40 32.26
N GLN A 287 -1.62 -23.07 33.36
CA GLN A 287 -1.56 -23.92 34.54
C GLN A 287 -2.66 -23.52 35.52
N ASN A 288 -3.49 -24.49 35.91
CA ASN A 288 -4.48 -24.30 36.96
C ASN A 288 -3.77 -24.35 38.32
N CYS A 289 -3.39 -23.19 38.87
CA CYS A 289 -3.02 -23.10 40.27
C CYS A 289 -4.29 -23.19 41.14
N PHE A 290 -4.64 -24.40 41.57
CA PHE A 290 -5.71 -24.57 42.56
C PHE A 290 -5.21 -24.11 43.94
N HIS A 291 -5.90 -23.14 44.53
CA HIS A 291 -5.71 -22.78 45.93
C HIS A 291 -6.32 -23.88 46.81
N GLY A 292 -5.51 -24.87 47.18
CA GLY A 292 -5.89 -25.89 48.14
C GLY A 292 -5.97 -25.27 49.54
N ASN A 293 -7.17 -25.21 50.11
CA ASN A 293 -7.42 -24.73 51.46
C ASN A 293 -6.99 -25.77 52.51
N SER A 294 -5.72 -26.18 52.47
CA SER A 294 -5.13 -27.15 53.39
C SER A 294 -3.89 -26.53 54.02
N SER A 295 -4.07 -26.07 55.26
CA SER A 295 -3.00 -25.69 56.18
C SER A 295 -1.97 -26.81 56.30
N GLY A 296 -0.81 -26.67 55.64
CA GLY A 296 0.33 -27.57 55.90
C GLY A 296 1.35 -27.81 54.79
N SER A 297 1.21 -27.24 53.60
CA SER A 297 2.24 -27.37 52.55
C SER A 297 2.58 -26.01 51.94
N PRO A 298 3.87 -25.66 51.75
CA PRO A 298 4.23 -24.46 51.03
C PRO A 298 3.70 -24.61 49.60
N SER A 299 3.09 -23.55 49.09
CA SER A 299 2.58 -23.43 47.73
C SER A 299 3.53 -24.09 46.73
N LEU A 300 3.05 -25.13 46.03
CA LEU A 300 3.76 -25.76 44.93
C LEU A 300 3.70 -24.88 43.67
N CYS A 301 3.95 -23.57 43.84
CA CYS A 301 4.18 -22.60 42.78
C CYS A 301 5.67 -22.25 42.66
N ASN A 302 6.52 -22.77 43.55
CA ASN A 302 7.98 -22.76 43.38
C ASN A 302 8.43 -24.08 42.72
N PHE A 303 8.17 -24.22 41.42
CA PHE A 303 9.02 -25.07 40.60
C PHE A 303 9.77 -24.16 39.64
N SER A 304 10.88 -23.62 40.14
CA SER A 304 12.01 -23.26 39.29
C SER A 304 12.42 -24.50 38.51
N VAL A 305 11.87 -24.69 37.29
CA VAL A 305 12.57 -25.48 36.29
C VAL A 305 13.79 -24.64 35.93
N THR A 306 14.91 -24.95 36.56
CA THR A 306 16.24 -24.65 36.04
C THR A 306 16.38 -25.37 34.68
N ALA A 307 15.86 -24.75 33.62
CA ALA A 307 16.27 -25.04 32.26
C ALA A 307 17.37 -24.02 31.93
N GLY A 308 18.60 -24.50 31.77
CA GLY A 308 19.80 -23.69 31.61
C GLY A 308 19.78 -22.77 30.38
N SER A 309 19.29 -21.55 30.56
CA SER A 309 19.65 -20.40 29.74
C SER A 309 19.49 -19.12 30.59
N PRO A 310 20.50 -18.24 30.70
CA PRO A 310 20.41 -17.03 31.51
C PRO A 310 19.58 -15.98 30.75
N GLY A 311 18.27 -15.90 31.01
CA GLY A 311 17.46 -14.76 30.54
C GLY A 311 15.95 -14.96 30.37
N GLY A 312 15.40 -16.18 30.40
CA GLY A 312 13.98 -16.42 30.14
C GLY A 312 13.17 -16.76 31.39
N THR A 313 12.31 -15.86 31.85
CA THR A 313 11.29 -16.16 32.88
C THR A 313 10.12 -16.90 32.25
N ALA A 314 10.16 -18.24 32.27
CA ALA A 314 9.07 -19.11 31.79
C ALA A 314 8.06 -19.41 32.91
N GLY A 315 6.76 -19.40 32.58
CA GLY A 315 5.72 -19.97 33.45
C GLY A 315 4.84 -19.01 34.26
N GLU A 316 4.70 -17.75 33.86
CA GLU A 316 3.74 -16.87 34.53
C GLU A 316 2.28 -17.24 34.21
N PRO A 317 1.40 -17.40 35.23
CA PRO A 317 -0.02 -17.62 35.00
C PRO A 317 -0.65 -16.36 34.38
N ASN A 318 -1.56 -16.58 33.43
CA ASN A 318 -2.43 -15.58 32.80
C ASN A 318 -1.85 -14.72 31.65
N THR A 319 -0.54 -14.72 31.39
CA THR A 319 0.06 -13.95 30.27
C THR A 319 -0.50 -14.33 28.90
N ALA A 320 -0.71 -15.63 28.65
CA ALA A 320 -1.29 -16.10 27.39
C ALA A 320 -2.76 -15.67 27.18
N LEU A 321 -3.54 -15.58 28.27
CA LEU A 321 -4.93 -15.14 28.19
C LEU A 321 -4.98 -13.63 27.93
N LEU A 322 -4.15 -12.86 28.63
CA LEU A 322 -4.05 -11.42 28.46
C LEU A 322 -3.62 -11.04 27.04
N SER A 323 -2.65 -11.75 26.44
CA SER A 323 -2.24 -11.50 25.05
C SER A 323 -3.35 -11.79 24.04
N LEU A 324 -4.17 -12.82 24.26
CA LEU A 324 -5.37 -13.10 23.45
C LEU A 324 -6.41 -11.97 23.59
N VAL A 325 -6.63 -11.46 24.80
CA VAL A 325 -7.57 -10.35 25.06
C VAL A 325 -7.08 -9.07 24.39
N LEU A 326 -5.80 -8.74 24.48
CA LEU A 326 -5.21 -7.56 23.83
C LEU A 326 -5.29 -7.67 22.30
N MET A 327 -4.99 -8.84 21.73
CA MET A 327 -5.10 -9.07 20.28
C MET A 327 -6.54 -8.94 19.80
N ALA A 328 -7.47 -9.67 20.42
CA ALA A 328 -8.89 -9.64 20.03
C ALA A 328 -9.50 -8.25 20.27
N GLY A 329 -9.19 -7.63 21.40
CA GLY A 329 -9.63 -6.29 21.78
C GLY A 329 -9.19 -5.23 20.76
N THR A 330 -7.91 -5.22 20.39
CA THR A 330 -7.39 -4.29 19.37
C THR A 330 -8.09 -4.48 18.03
N TYR A 331 -8.28 -5.73 17.60
CA TYR A 331 -8.99 -6.05 16.35
C TYR A 331 -10.45 -5.58 16.37
N PHE A 332 -11.21 -5.88 17.42
CA PHE A 332 -12.61 -5.49 17.52
C PHE A 332 -12.78 -3.98 17.59
N ILE A 333 -11.98 -3.27 18.41
CA ILE A 333 -12.05 -1.81 18.49
C ILE A 333 -11.75 -1.19 17.12
N ALA A 334 -10.67 -1.61 16.46
CA ALA A 334 -10.33 -1.11 15.12
C ALA A 334 -11.43 -1.40 14.09
N PHE A 335 -12.01 -2.62 14.11
CA PHE A 335 -13.10 -3.01 13.22
C PHE A 335 -14.36 -2.15 13.43
N TYR A 336 -14.77 -1.95 14.68
CA TYR A 336 -15.93 -1.13 15.00
C TYR A 336 -15.69 0.35 14.68
N LEU A 337 -14.52 0.92 14.99
CA LEU A 337 -14.16 2.29 14.61
C LEU A 337 -14.15 2.49 13.09
N ARG A 338 -13.74 1.47 12.31
CA ARG A 338 -13.81 1.52 10.84
C ARG A 338 -15.26 1.44 10.34
N LYS A 339 -16.11 0.59 10.92
CA LYS A 339 -17.54 0.54 10.59
C LYS A 339 -18.26 1.84 10.99
N PHE A 340 -17.77 2.49 12.05
CA PHE A 340 -18.28 3.75 12.55
C PHE A 340 -18.19 4.89 11.54
N LYS A 341 -17.15 4.88 10.67
CA LYS A 341 -16.97 5.85 9.57
C LYS A 341 -18.20 5.95 8.65
N ASN A 342 -18.94 4.85 8.47
CA ASN A 342 -20.11 4.77 7.59
C ASN A 342 -21.44 4.86 8.35
N SER A 343 -21.40 4.99 9.67
CA SER A 343 -22.59 5.01 10.52
C SER A 343 -23.28 6.37 10.54
N SER A 344 -24.58 6.45 10.79
CA SER A 344 -25.33 7.72 10.85
C SER A 344 -25.20 8.46 12.19
N PHE A 345 -24.63 7.81 13.20
CA PHE A 345 -24.42 8.40 14.53
C PHE A 345 -23.20 9.36 14.48
N PHE A 346 -23.45 10.68 14.66
CA PHE A 346 -22.54 11.85 14.67
C PHE A 346 -22.45 12.72 13.40
N PRO A 347 -22.14 14.03 13.57
CA PRO A 347 -21.85 14.94 12.47
C PRO A 347 -20.67 14.46 11.62
N GLY A 348 -20.77 14.67 10.31
CA GLY A 348 -19.89 14.05 9.30
C GLY A 348 -18.41 14.43 9.36
N ARG A 349 -18.02 15.48 10.10
CA ARG A 349 -16.60 15.82 10.35
C ARG A 349 -15.98 14.91 11.41
N ILE A 350 -16.64 14.79 12.57
CA ILE A 350 -16.18 13.96 13.69
C ILE A 350 -16.14 12.48 13.28
N ARG A 351 -17.15 12.02 12.54
CA ARG A 351 -17.21 10.64 12.03
C ARG A 351 -16.03 10.28 11.12
N ARG A 352 -15.60 11.20 10.25
CA ARG A 352 -14.45 10.99 9.36
C ARG A 352 -13.15 10.89 10.16
N ILE A 353 -12.93 11.82 11.09
CA ILE A 353 -11.73 11.83 11.95
C ILE A 353 -11.65 10.54 12.77
N ILE A 354 -12.71 10.16 13.49
CA ILE A 354 -12.71 8.93 14.31
C ILE A 354 -12.50 7.68 13.45
N GLY A 355 -13.09 7.65 12.24
CA GLY A 355 -12.91 6.54 11.31
C GLY A 355 -11.49 6.43 10.75
N ASP A 356 -10.84 7.55 10.46
CA ASP A 356 -9.49 7.60 9.89
C ASP A 356 -8.41 7.36 10.95
N PHE A 357 -8.61 7.81 12.19
CA PHE A 357 -7.75 7.53 13.34
C PHE A 357 -8.10 6.21 14.07
N GLY A 358 -9.00 5.40 13.51
CA GLY A 358 -9.54 4.22 14.20
C GLY A 358 -8.48 3.20 14.63
N VAL A 359 -7.47 2.94 13.80
CA VAL A 359 -6.40 1.98 14.13
C VAL A 359 -5.43 2.54 15.19
N PRO A 360 -4.87 3.76 15.05
CA PRO A 360 -4.08 4.38 16.12
C PRO A 360 -4.81 4.47 17.47
N ILE A 361 -6.10 4.83 17.46
CA ILE A 361 -6.92 4.90 18.68
C ILE A 361 -7.08 3.52 19.31
N ALA A 362 -7.32 2.47 18.52
CA ALA A 362 -7.43 1.10 19.03
C ALA A 362 -6.13 0.62 19.71
N ILE A 363 -4.98 0.92 19.10
CA ILE A 363 -3.66 0.62 19.67
C ILE A 363 -3.48 1.38 20.99
N LEU A 364 -3.75 2.68 21.02
CA LEU A 364 -3.60 3.51 22.22
C LEU A 364 -4.48 3.02 23.38
N ILE A 365 -5.75 2.70 23.11
CA ILE A 365 -6.66 2.17 24.14
C ILE A 365 -6.13 0.86 24.71
N MET A 366 -5.68 -0.07 23.86
CA MET A 366 -5.21 -1.38 24.32
C MET A 366 -3.86 -1.30 25.04
N VAL A 367 -2.98 -0.36 24.66
CA VAL A 367 -1.75 -0.05 25.40
C VAL A 367 -2.06 0.53 26.78
N LEU A 368 -3.08 1.39 26.90
CA LEU A 368 -3.51 1.93 28.20
C LEU A 368 -4.12 0.84 29.09
N VAL A 369 -4.85 -0.12 28.50
CA VAL A 369 -5.36 -1.29 29.23
C VAL A 369 -4.21 -2.14 29.74
N ASP A 370 -3.22 -2.44 28.89
CA ASP A 370 -2.01 -3.17 29.29
C ASP A 370 -1.26 -2.44 30.42
N TYR A 371 -1.08 -1.12 30.29
CA TYR A 371 -0.45 -0.28 31.33
C TYR A 371 -1.20 -0.29 32.67
N SER A 372 -2.53 -0.35 32.65
CA SER A 372 -3.36 -0.32 33.85
C SER A 372 -3.37 -1.65 34.61
N VAL A 373 -2.94 -2.74 33.97
CA VAL A 373 -2.88 -4.08 34.56
C VAL A 373 -1.45 -4.31 35.07
N GLU A 374 -1.13 -3.77 36.25
CA GLU A 374 0.21 -3.88 36.85
C GLU A 374 0.51 -5.28 37.44
N ASP A 375 -0.51 -6.12 37.65
CA ASP A 375 -0.41 -7.42 38.35
C ASP A 375 -0.05 -8.63 37.46
N THR A 376 0.09 -8.44 36.15
CA THR A 376 0.46 -9.51 35.20
C THR A 376 1.60 -9.04 34.31
N TYR A 377 2.74 -9.73 34.27
CA TYR A 377 3.75 -9.38 33.28
C TYR A 377 3.26 -9.83 31.92
N THR A 378 2.82 -8.87 31.12
CA THR A 378 2.93 -9.04 29.68
C THR A 378 4.42 -8.97 29.35
N GLN A 379 4.97 -10.05 28.79
CA GLN A 379 6.21 -9.97 28.02
C GLN A 379 6.03 -9.14 26.72
N VAL A 380 5.12 -8.16 26.73
CA VAL A 380 5.38 -6.90 26.06
C VAL A 380 6.18 -5.99 27.01
N ARG A 381 7.18 -6.57 27.69
CA ARG A 381 8.52 -6.02 27.45
C ARG A 381 8.66 -6.11 25.95
N VAL A 382 8.18 -5.07 25.25
CA VAL A 382 8.66 -4.74 23.93
C VAL A 382 10.13 -5.04 24.07
N GLU A 383 10.63 -5.95 23.26
CA GLU A 383 12.05 -6.09 23.05
C GLU A 383 12.46 -4.78 22.35
N PHE A 384 12.23 -3.66 23.04
CA PHE A 384 12.78 -2.37 22.83
C PHE A 384 14.22 -2.65 23.25
N VAL A 385 14.94 -3.13 22.26
CA VAL A 385 16.22 -2.53 21.97
C VAL A 385 17.24 -2.93 23.04
N LEU A 386 17.62 -4.20 23.00
CA LEU A 386 19.06 -4.43 22.84
C LEU A 386 19.38 -3.97 21.42
N ILE A 387 19.61 -2.67 21.22
CA ILE A 387 20.54 -2.25 20.15
C ILE A 387 21.85 -2.93 20.61
N PRO A 388 22.35 -3.95 19.91
CA PRO A 388 23.67 -4.45 20.22
C PRO A 388 24.62 -3.27 20.08
N GLN A 389 25.41 -3.01 21.13
CA GLN A 389 26.53 -2.08 21.00
C GLN A 389 27.44 -2.63 19.88
N PRO A 390 27.97 -1.81 18.97
CA PRO A 390 28.97 -2.27 18.03
C PRO A 390 30.18 -2.78 18.83
N VAL A 391 30.46 -4.08 18.71
CA VAL A 391 31.60 -4.76 19.34
C VAL A 391 32.65 -4.99 18.27
N ASP A 392 33.91 -4.68 18.57
CA ASP A 392 35.03 -5.02 17.70
C ASP A 392 35.18 -6.56 17.58
N PRO A 393 35.82 -7.08 16.52
CA PRO A 393 36.04 -8.53 16.32
C PRO A 393 36.83 -9.22 17.45
N ASN A 394 37.36 -8.48 18.42
CA ASN A 394 38.05 -8.98 19.61
C ASN A 394 37.20 -8.96 20.90
N GLY A 395 35.91 -8.60 20.84
CA GLY A 395 35.01 -8.61 21.99
C GLY A 395 35.08 -7.37 22.90
N GLU A 396 35.77 -6.31 22.48
CA GLU A 396 35.88 -5.04 23.22
C GLU A 396 34.85 -4.01 22.71
N PRO A 397 34.16 -3.26 23.60
CA PRO A 397 33.23 -2.20 23.21
C PRO A 397 33.99 -0.94 22.76
N LEU A 398 33.65 -0.41 21.58
CA LEU A 398 34.36 0.68 20.88
C LEU A 398 34.43 2.05 21.60
N CYS A 399 33.80 2.23 22.77
CA CYS A 399 33.81 3.51 23.49
C CYS A 399 33.65 3.33 25.02
N SER A 400 34.76 3.41 25.77
CA SER A 400 34.80 3.31 27.24
C SER A 400 34.20 4.53 27.99
N CYS A 401 33.91 5.63 27.30
CA CYS A 401 33.32 6.84 27.90
C CYS A 401 31.79 6.78 28.04
N TRP A 402 31.10 5.89 27.33
CA TRP A 402 29.62 5.80 27.37
C TRP A 402 29.10 4.85 28.47
N SER A 403 29.94 3.98 29.02
CA SER A 403 29.51 2.88 29.90
C SER A 403 28.80 3.33 31.20
N THR A 404 29.34 4.31 31.90
CA THR A 404 28.82 4.74 33.21
C THR A 404 27.68 5.76 33.10
N GLU A 405 27.69 6.60 32.07
CA GLU A 405 26.64 7.58 31.81
C GLU A 405 25.41 6.95 31.13
N THR A 406 25.59 5.89 30.34
CA THR A 406 24.47 5.15 29.70
C THR A 406 23.75 4.24 30.70
N GLN A 407 24.42 3.64 31.68
CA GLN A 407 23.73 2.90 32.76
C GLN A 407 22.94 3.83 33.69
N ARG A 408 23.43 5.05 33.92
CA ARG A 408 22.69 6.07 34.67
C ARG A 408 21.54 6.62 33.84
N SER A 409 21.76 6.88 32.55
CA SER A 409 20.71 7.26 31.60
C SER A 409 19.68 6.16 31.33
N GLN A 410 20.01 4.87 31.41
CA GLN A 410 19.03 3.77 31.26
C GLN A 410 18.11 3.63 32.48
N ARG A 411 18.65 3.85 33.69
CA ARG A 411 17.84 3.89 34.91
C ARG A 411 17.01 5.18 34.98
N ILE A 412 17.59 6.30 34.54
CA ILE A 412 16.89 7.57 34.38
C ILE A 412 15.84 7.47 33.26
N LEU A 413 16.08 6.81 32.13
CA LEU A 413 15.11 6.58 31.04
C LEU A 413 14.00 5.59 31.45
N SER A 414 14.25 4.62 32.34
CA SER A 414 13.16 3.80 32.91
C SER A 414 12.20 4.59 33.81
N VAL A 415 12.68 5.69 34.41
CA VAL A 415 11.89 6.60 35.25
C VAL A 415 11.36 7.79 34.43
N GLN A 416 12.09 8.22 33.42
CA GLN A 416 11.82 9.40 32.60
C GLN A 416 11.01 9.05 31.35
N SER A 417 10.96 7.78 30.92
CA SER A 417 9.96 7.30 29.93
C SER A 417 8.57 7.12 30.56
N ARG A 418 8.48 6.95 31.89
CA ARG A 418 7.22 7.09 32.63
C ARG A 418 6.71 8.55 32.66
N GLU A 419 7.59 9.55 32.50
CA GLU A 419 7.22 10.97 32.51
C GLU A 419 7.21 11.66 31.13
N ALA A 420 8.01 11.19 30.16
CA ALA A 420 8.16 11.84 28.86
C ALA A 420 6.92 11.71 27.97
N TRP A 421 6.15 10.62 28.09
CA TRP A 421 4.92 10.43 27.30
C TRP A 421 3.78 11.38 27.72
N LEU A 422 3.76 11.84 28.97
CA LEU A 422 2.85 12.89 29.44
C LEU A 422 3.37 14.30 29.12
N ALA A 423 4.69 14.49 29.08
CA ALA A 423 5.31 15.78 28.74
C ALA A 423 5.16 16.15 27.25
N ASP A 424 5.31 15.18 26.33
CA ASP A 424 5.19 15.45 24.89
C ASP A 424 3.73 15.67 24.43
N PHE A 425 2.74 15.15 25.18
CA PHE A 425 1.32 15.45 24.93
C PHE A 425 0.87 16.77 25.57
N SER A 426 1.63 17.32 26.53
CA SER A 426 1.32 18.60 27.20
C SER A 426 2.03 19.82 26.61
N VAL A 427 2.97 19.64 25.67
CA VAL A 427 3.69 20.74 24.98
C VAL A 427 3.34 20.83 23.48
N GLY A 428 2.36 20.03 23.02
CA GLY A 428 1.84 20.03 21.65
C GLY A 428 0.36 20.36 21.55
N PHE A 429 -0.09 21.43 22.22
CA PHE A 429 -1.34 22.15 21.93
C PHE A 429 -1.15 23.66 22.10
#